data_AF-A0A2E2Y9J6-F1
#
_entry.id   AF-A0A2E2Y9J6-F1
#
_cell.length_a   1.000
_cell.length_b   1.000
_cell.length_c   1.000
_cell.angle_alpha   90.00
_cell.angle_beta   90.00
_cell.angle_gamma   90.00
#
_symmetry.space_group_name_H-M   'P 1'
#
loop_
_entity.id
_entity.type
_entity.pdbx_description
1 polymer ?
#
loop_
_entity_poly.entity_id
_entity_poly.type
_entity_poly.pdbx_seq_one_letter_code
_entity_poly.pdbx_strand_id
1 'polypeptide(L)' 'MERTFIKIGTKVSTRHGEAKVTGIELTKDGSKYGIEMDKIFVEDKDRCVFDMDNGHWSYGYQVSVI' A
#
# COMPACT_ATOMS: atom_id res chain seq x y z
N MET A 1 18.53 -3.12 10.97
CA MET A 1 17.77 -3.08 9.71
C MET A 1 17.32 -1.65 9.50
N GLU A 2 17.59 -1.07 8.34
CA GLU A 2 17.05 0.25 7.99
C GLU A 2 15.53 0.13 7.85
N ARG A 3 14.81 1.14 8.37
CA ARG A 3 13.34 1.17 8.33
C ARG A 3 12.91 1.64 6.93
N THR A 4 12.34 0.74 6.15
CA THR A 4 11.75 1.07 4.84
C THR A 4 10.28 1.44 5.00
N PHE A 5 9.85 2.49 4.31
CA PHE A 5 8.48 2.98 4.35
C PHE A 5 7.83 2.94 2.96
N ILE A 6 6.52 2.69 2.93
CA ILE A 6 5.65 3.01 1.79
C ILE A 6 4.93 4.31 2.14
N LYS A 7 4.97 5.29 1.25
CA LYS A 7 4.28 6.58 1.40
C LYS A 7 3.57 6.92 0.10
N ILE A 8 2.69 7.91 0.12
CA ILE A 8 2.10 8.45 -1.10
C ILE A 8 3.22 8.82 -2.10
N GLY A 9 3.07 8.35 -3.34
CA GLY A 9 4.05 8.48 -4.43
C GLY A 9 5.09 7.36 -4.52
N THR A 10 5.17 6.43 -3.55
CA THR A 10 6.04 5.24 -3.65
C THR A 10 5.62 4.39 -4.84
N LYS A 11 6.58 3.99 -5.67
CA LYS A 11 6.35 3.08 -6.80
C LYS A 11 6.22 1.64 -6.29
N VAL A 12 5.21 0.93 -6.76
CA VAL A 12 4.91 -0.44 -6.37
C VAL A 12 4.52 -1.28 -7.58
N SER A 13 4.68 -2.60 -7.46
CA SER A 13 4.19 -3.59 -8.41
C SER A 13 3.04 -4.38 -7.81
N THR A 14 2.00 -4.58 -8.61
CA THR A 14 0.87 -5.47 -8.31
C THR A 14 0.53 -6.32 -9.54
N ARG A 15 -0.47 -7.20 -9.44
CA ARG A 15 -1.01 -7.93 -10.61
C ARG A 15 -1.54 -7.02 -11.72
N HIS A 16 -1.80 -5.74 -11.42
CA HIS A 16 -2.31 -4.74 -12.37
C HIS A 16 -1.19 -3.93 -13.04
N GLY A 17 0.08 -4.28 -12.79
CA GLY A 17 1.26 -3.57 -13.30
C GLY A 17 1.92 -2.67 -12.25
N GLU A 18 2.89 -1.89 -12.70
CA GLU A 18 3.60 -0.91 -11.87
C GLU A 18 2.81 0.39 -11.79
N ALA A 19 2.72 0.97 -10.60
CA ALA A 19 1.98 2.20 -10.34
C ALA A 19 2.56 2.95 -9.14
N LYS A 20 2.08 4.17 -8.88
CA LYS A 20 2.40 4.91 -7.65
C LYS A 20 1.23 4.87 -6.68
N VAL A 21 1.55 4.73 -5.40
CA VAL A 21 0.56 4.80 -4.32
C VAL A 21 -0.05 6.19 -4.24
N THR A 22 -1.39 6.26 -4.23
CA THR A 22 -2.17 7.50 -4.07
C THR A 22 -3.00 7.53 -2.79
N GLY A 23 -3.22 6.37 -2.16
CA GLY A 23 -3.92 6.24 -0.89
C GLY A 23 -3.39 5.05 -0.10
N ILE A 24 -3.36 5.18 1.23
CA ILE A 24 -3.00 4.09 2.15
C ILE A 24 -4.03 4.10 3.27
N GLU A 25 -4.65 2.95 3.50
CA GLU A 25 -5.56 2.77 4.63
C GLU A 25 -5.08 1.61 5.51
N LEU A 26 -4.87 1.87 6.79
CA LEU A 26 -4.61 0.82 7.79
C LEU A 26 -5.94 0.16 8.16
N THR A 27 -6.09 -1.11 7.80
CA THR A 27 -7.34 -1.84 7.94
C THR A 27 -7.30 -2.78 9.13
N LYS A 28 -8.46 -3.04 9.71
CA LYS A 28 -8.63 -4.10 10.69
C LYS A 28 -9.05 -5.38 9.95
N ASP A 29 -8.36 -6.49 10.23
CA ASP A 29 -8.78 -7.85 9.83
C ASP A 29 -9.13 -8.01 8.33
N GLY A 30 -8.31 -7.51 7.42
CA GLY A 30 -8.52 -7.69 5.96
C GLY A 30 -9.74 -6.93 5.39
N SER A 31 -10.30 -6.00 6.17
CA SER A 31 -11.36 -5.09 5.71
C SER A 31 -10.86 -4.25 4.54
N LYS A 32 -11.78 -3.83 3.66
CA LYS A 32 -11.43 -2.96 2.52
C LYS A 32 -11.15 -1.51 2.96
N TYR A 33 -11.83 -1.04 3.99
CA TYR A 33 -11.75 0.35 4.45
C TYR A 33 -11.10 0.44 5.83
N GLY A 34 -10.29 1.47 6.04
CA GLY A 34 -9.49 1.63 7.24
C GLY A 34 -9.29 3.07 7.69
N ILE A 35 -8.22 3.29 8.46
CA ILE A 35 -7.77 4.63 8.86
C ILE A 35 -6.79 5.11 7.80
N GLU A 36 -7.02 6.30 7.23
CA GLU A 36 -6.11 6.92 6.26
C GLU A 36 -4.72 7.18 6.87
N MET A 37 -3.68 6.89 6.10
CA MET A 37 -2.28 7.02 6.50
C MET A 37 -1.46 7.74 5.42
N ASP A 38 -0.58 8.65 5.82
CA ASP A 38 0.38 9.27 4.88
C ASP A 38 1.54 8.32 4.51
N LYS A 39 1.86 7.39 5.42
CA LYS A 39 2.92 6.39 5.28
C LYS A 39 2.76 5.23 6.24
N ILE A 40 3.33 4.08 5.88
CA ILE A 40 3.41 2.87 6.71
C ILE A 40 4.81 2.25 6.63
N PHE A 41 5.18 1.47 7.64
CA PHE A 41 6.37 0.62 7.55
C PHE A 41 6.12 -0.54 6.59
N VAL A 42 7.10 -0.91 5.76
CA VAL A 42 6.94 -2.04 4.82
C VAL A 42 6.54 -3.33 5.54
N GLU A 43 7.01 -3.54 6.77
CA GLU A 43 6.64 -4.70 7.60
C GLU A 43 5.15 -4.74 7.99
N ASP A 44 4.49 -3.58 8.01
CA ASP A 44 3.07 -3.44 8.37
C ASP A 44 2.15 -3.44 7.13
N LYS A 45 2.72 -3.51 5.91
CA LYS A 45 1.96 -3.30 4.67
C LYS A 45 0.79 -4.26 4.54
N ASP A 46 0.93 -5.51 4.98
CA ASP A 46 -0.08 -6.55 4.81
C ASP A 46 -1.36 -6.30 5.62
N ARG A 47 -1.34 -5.33 6.53
CA ARG A 47 -2.51 -4.82 7.26
C ARG A 47 -3.19 -3.65 6.55
N CYS A 48 -2.76 -3.29 5.35
CA CYS A 48 -3.20 -2.10 4.65
C CYS A 48 -3.88 -2.41 3.31
N VAL A 49 -4.68 -1.46 2.85
CA VAL A 49 -5.14 -1.35 1.47
C VAL A 49 -4.45 -0.16 0.83
N PHE A 50 -4.08 -0.31 -0.44
CA PHE A 50 -3.39 0.71 -1.22
C PHE A 50 -4.19 1.03 -2.46
N ASP A 51 -4.43 2.31 -2.70
CA ASP A 51 -4.93 2.84 -3.98
C ASP A 51 -3.75 3.32 -4.83
N MET A 52 -3.89 3.22 -6.15
CA MET A 52 -2.84 3.52 -7.11
C MET A 52 -3.30 4.44 -8.24
N ASP A 53 -2.35 5.18 -8.81
CA ASP A 53 -2.58 6.14 -9.91
C ASP A 53 -3.02 5.50 -11.24
N ASN A 54 -2.95 4.18 -11.37
CA ASN A 54 -3.51 3.42 -12.48
C ASN A 54 -5.00 3.07 -12.32
N GLY A 55 -5.67 3.61 -11.29
CA GLY A 55 -7.10 3.42 -11.05
C GLY A 55 -7.46 2.08 -10.40
N HIS A 56 -6.47 1.32 -9.92
CA HIS A 56 -6.67 0.08 -9.18
C HIS A 56 -6.30 0.22 -7.71
N TRP A 57 -6.79 -0.72 -6.91
CA TRP A 57 -6.44 -0.88 -5.50
C TRP A 57 -5.97 -2.31 -5.23
N SER A 58 -5.24 -2.54 -4.15
CA SER A 58 -4.75 -3.87 -3.75
C SER A 58 -4.53 -3.97 -2.25
N TYR A 59 -4.69 -5.19 -1.72
CA TYR A 59 -4.26 -5.50 -0.36
C TYR A 59 -2.75 -5.49 -0.27
N GLY A 60 -2.21 -5.12 0.89
CA GLY A 60 -0.75 -5.00 1.04
C GLY A 60 0.04 -6.26 0.76
N TYR A 61 -0.50 -7.46 1.01
CA TYR A 61 0.16 -8.72 0.66
C TYR A 61 0.31 -8.93 -0.86
N GLN A 62 -0.41 -8.16 -1.68
CA GLN A 62 -0.33 -8.15 -3.14
C GLN A 62 0.58 -7.04 -3.69
N VAL A 63 1.14 -6.22 -2.81
CA VAL A 63 1.96 -5.04 -3.14
C VAL A 63 3.43 -5.34 -2.85
N SER A 64 4.27 -5.14 -3.86
CA SER A 64 5.74 -5.20 -3.76
C SER A 64 6.35 -3.83 -4.02
N VAL A 65 7.23 -3.37 -3.14
CA VAL A 65 7.99 -2.13 -3.33
C VAL A 65 9.09 -2.37 -4.38
N ILE A 66 9.31 -1.39 -5.27
CA ILE A 66 10.34 -1.40 -6.32
C ILE A 66 11.32 -0.27 -6.09
#